data_AF-A0A2V9PRG0-F1
#
_entry.id   AF-A0A2V9PRG0-F1
#
_cell.length_a   1.000
_cell.length_b   1.000
_cell.length_c   1.000
_cell.angle_alpha   90.00
_cell.angle_beta   90.00
_cell.angle_gamma   90.00
#
_symmetry.space_group_name_H-M   'P 1'
#
loop_
_entity.id
_entity.type
_entity.pdbx_description
1 polymer ?
#
loop_
_entity_poly.entity_id
_entity_poly.type
_entity_poly.pdbx_seq_one_letter_code
_entity_poly.pdbx_strand_id
1 'polypeptide(L)'
;MPIQRFRFGGGSAQVVAFHSVGPLEGLSNYLGTNATVTYINGVMSLGRATIATSFSRTPDNQSLPGLNVEFFDNEDLSGIPKTQVDQHLTLGQSFDISTIDFSEIDFANLLTYTSSAERWTGYYVPKASGSFDIFVQQGGFSPSGFRMYVEDKLLFDSWDNQKFILAEASVSLNAGPHKVVVEHHTGPGFGPPFIRMGIVPEGGWVDPAAQEVAAKADAVVITVGFNPQSETEGWDRTFDLPPGQNELIASVAPENKNSIVVINSGGGVDMTPWIGRVPAVIEAWYPGQEGGTALAEILFGDVNPSGHLAATFEKHWEDNPTA
;
A
#
# COMPACT_ATOMS: atom_id res chain seq x y z
N MET A 1 12.87 1.11 -10.78
CA MET A 1 12.29 0.82 -9.45
C MET A 1 12.87 -0.49 -8.98
N PRO A 2 13.30 -0.63 -7.73
CA PRO A 2 13.77 -1.92 -7.23
C PRO A 2 12.60 -2.92 -7.26
N ILE A 3 12.88 -4.15 -7.71
CA ILE A 3 11.94 -5.28 -7.66
C ILE A 3 11.64 -5.58 -6.19
N GLN A 4 10.37 -5.84 -5.86
CA GLN A 4 9.94 -6.04 -4.48
C GLN A 4 10.61 -7.29 -3.87
N ARG A 5 11.19 -7.13 -2.68
CA ARG A 5 11.83 -8.19 -1.90
C ARG A 5 11.06 -8.35 -0.59
N PHE A 6 10.23 -9.40 -0.52
CA PHE A 6 9.33 -9.68 0.61
C PHE A 6 10.05 -10.34 1.78
N ARG A 7 11.07 -9.69 2.35
CA ARG A 7 11.99 -10.38 3.27
C ARG A 7 11.46 -10.52 4.69
N PHE A 8 10.87 -9.45 5.21
CA PHE A 8 10.54 -9.28 6.63
C PHE A 8 9.28 -8.41 6.74
N GLY A 9 8.60 -8.47 7.88
CA GLY A 9 7.73 -7.37 8.31
C GLY A 9 8.55 -6.15 8.72
N GLY A 10 7.89 -5.02 8.93
CA GLY A 10 8.53 -3.80 9.43
C GLY A 10 8.67 -3.80 10.95
N GLY A 11 9.22 -2.71 11.48
CA GLY A 11 9.37 -2.50 12.91
C GLY A 11 10.69 -3.03 13.45
N SER A 12 10.80 -3.13 14.77
CA SER A 12 12.04 -3.53 15.47
C SER A 12 12.53 -4.94 15.13
N ALA A 13 11.67 -5.80 14.58
CA ALA A 13 12.03 -7.15 14.11
C ALA A 13 12.76 -7.15 12.75
N GLN A 14 12.80 -6.02 12.03
CA GLN A 14 13.45 -5.92 10.74
C GLN A 14 14.98 -6.02 10.89
N VAL A 15 15.62 -6.76 9.98
CA VAL A 15 17.07 -6.99 10.00
C VAL A 15 17.69 -6.65 8.64
N VAL A 16 18.90 -6.08 8.66
CA VAL A 16 19.70 -5.92 7.44
C VAL A 16 20.29 -7.28 7.05
N ALA A 17 19.76 -7.88 5.99
CA ALA A 17 20.25 -9.15 5.47
C ALA A 17 21.60 -9.00 4.74
N PHE A 18 22.43 -10.04 4.77
CA PHE A 18 23.71 -10.09 4.02
C PHE A 18 23.50 -9.93 2.51
N HIS A 19 22.42 -10.54 2.00
CA HIS A 19 21.92 -10.39 0.64
C HIS A 19 20.43 -10.69 0.62
N SER A 20 19.79 -10.60 -0.54
CA SER A 20 18.41 -11.07 -0.68
C SER A 20 18.06 -11.41 -2.11
N VAL A 21 17.41 -12.56 -2.26
CA VAL A 21 16.90 -13.08 -3.52
C VAL A 21 15.38 -12.86 -3.57
N GLY A 22 14.92 -12.01 -4.48
CA GLY A 22 13.49 -11.82 -4.75
C GLY A 22 12.92 -12.91 -5.67
N PRO A 23 11.59 -13.03 -5.82
CA PRO A 23 10.96 -14.04 -6.67
C PRO A 23 11.49 -14.08 -8.12
N LEU A 24 11.61 -12.91 -8.77
CA LEU A 24 12.17 -12.82 -10.13
C LEU A 24 13.60 -13.35 -10.19
N GLU A 25 14.43 -12.95 -9.23
CA GLU A 25 15.84 -13.33 -9.15
C GLU A 25 15.97 -14.83 -8.90
N GLY A 26 15.20 -15.40 -7.98
CA GLY A 26 15.19 -16.82 -7.67
C GLY A 26 14.77 -17.68 -8.87
N LEU A 27 13.66 -17.32 -9.53
CA LEU A 27 13.21 -18.00 -10.74
C LEU A 27 14.23 -17.89 -11.89
N SER A 28 14.81 -16.71 -12.09
CA SER A 28 15.82 -16.50 -13.14
C SER A 28 17.11 -17.27 -12.87
N ASN A 29 17.57 -17.30 -11.62
CA ASN A 29 18.75 -18.06 -11.20
C ASN A 29 18.52 -19.56 -11.39
N TYR A 30 17.34 -20.05 -11.02
CA TYR A 30 16.96 -21.47 -11.15
C TYR A 30 16.88 -21.91 -12.61
N LEU A 31 16.14 -21.15 -13.44
CA LEU A 31 15.90 -21.49 -14.83
C LEU A 31 17.12 -21.23 -15.72
N GLY A 32 17.99 -20.30 -15.35
CA GLY A 32 19.16 -19.91 -16.13
C GLY A 32 18.78 -19.55 -17.57
N THR A 33 19.37 -20.25 -18.54
CA THR A 33 19.07 -20.07 -19.97
C THR A 33 18.01 -21.02 -20.51
N ASN A 34 17.42 -21.88 -19.67
CA ASN A 34 16.47 -22.90 -20.12
C ASN A 34 15.07 -22.33 -20.37
N ALA A 35 14.75 -21.16 -19.82
CA ALA A 35 13.48 -20.48 -20.01
C ALA A 35 13.67 -18.96 -19.95
N THR A 36 12.67 -18.22 -20.46
CA THR A 36 12.63 -16.76 -20.35
C THR A 36 11.77 -16.36 -19.17
N VAL A 37 12.33 -15.62 -18.21
CA VAL A 37 11.57 -15.06 -17.08
C VAL A 37 11.29 -13.58 -17.36
N THR A 38 10.02 -13.25 -17.59
CA THR A 38 9.58 -11.86 -17.82
C THR A 38 8.97 -11.29 -16.55
N TYR A 39 9.22 -10.01 -16.29
CA TYR A 39 8.67 -9.30 -15.13
C TYR A 39 7.87 -8.08 -15.56
N ILE A 40 6.67 -7.95 -15.00
CA ILE A 40 5.83 -6.76 -15.08
C ILE A 40 5.50 -6.33 -13.65
N ASN A 41 5.66 -5.04 -13.36
CA ASN A 41 5.13 -4.49 -12.13
C ASN A 41 3.62 -4.27 -12.31
N GLY A 42 2.83 -5.28 -11.98
CA GLY A 42 1.42 -5.36 -12.35
C GLY A 42 0.51 -4.32 -11.70
N VAL A 43 0.87 -3.77 -10.54
CA VAL A 43 0.05 -2.81 -9.79
C VAL A 43 0.78 -1.49 -9.59
N MET A 44 0.08 -0.39 -9.80
CA MET A 44 0.54 0.95 -9.48
C MET A 44 0.72 1.12 -7.96
N SER A 45 1.89 1.58 -7.53
CA SER A 45 2.11 1.84 -6.10
C SER A 45 1.30 3.03 -5.59
N LEU A 46 0.95 3.04 -4.30
CA LEU A 46 0.25 4.17 -3.66
C LEU A 46 0.96 5.52 -3.87
N GLY A 47 2.30 5.53 -3.83
CA GLY A 47 3.08 6.74 -4.12
C GLY A 47 2.91 7.22 -5.57
N ARG A 48 2.87 6.31 -6.55
CA ARG A 48 2.59 6.68 -7.95
C ARG A 48 1.15 7.15 -8.11
N ALA A 49 0.19 6.49 -7.47
CA ALA A 49 -1.22 6.89 -7.50
C ALA A 49 -1.42 8.30 -6.89
N THR A 50 -0.72 8.61 -5.80
CA THR A 50 -0.70 9.95 -5.19
C THR A 50 -0.20 11.01 -6.18
N ILE A 51 0.92 10.74 -6.86
CA ILE A 51 1.50 11.67 -7.85
C ILE A 51 0.63 11.78 -9.12
N ALA A 52 -0.02 10.68 -9.52
CA ALA A 52 -0.94 10.68 -10.66
C ALA A 52 -2.24 11.44 -10.38
N THR A 53 -2.61 11.58 -9.11
CA THR A 53 -3.81 12.32 -8.71
C THR A 53 -3.59 13.81 -8.90
N SER A 54 -4.40 14.40 -9.77
CA SER A 54 -4.35 15.82 -10.11
C SER A 54 -5.48 16.58 -9.43
N PHE A 55 -5.13 17.65 -8.72
CA PHE A 55 -6.06 18.53 -8.03
C PHE A 55 -6.06 19.95 -8.61
N SER A 56 -7.16 20.66 -8.39
CA SER A 56 -7.31 22.09 -8.67
C SER A 56 -7.72 22.83 -7.40
N ARG A 57 -7.24 24.05 -7.20
CA ARG A 57 -7.66 24.95 -6.12
C ARG A 57 -9.02 25.59 -6.40
N THR A 58 -9.51 25.48 -7.63
CA THR A 58 -10.79 26.06 -8.07
C THR A 58 -11.67 25.02 -8.76
N PRO A 59 -13.02 25.11 -8.63
CA PRO A 59 -13.95 24.17 -9.27
C PRO A 59 -13.89 24.17 -10.80
N ASP A 60 -13.44 25.25 -11.42
CA ASP A 60 -13.38 25.42 -12.88
C ASP A 60 -12.29 24.56 -13.57
N ASN A 61 -11.41 23.91 -12.79
CA ASN A 61 -10.32 23.04 -13.23
C ASN A 61 -9.31 23.66 -14.22
N GLN A 62 -9.32 24.97 -14.42
CA GLN A 62 -8.59 25.60 -15.53
C GLN A 62 -7.55 26.62 -15.10
N SER A 63 -7.59 27.10 -13.85
CA SER A 63 -6.86 28.31 -13.50
C SER A 63 -5.73 28.09 -12.49
N LEU A 64 -5.86 27.13 -11.55
CA LEU A 64 -4.95 27.03 -10.41
C LEU A 64 -4.70 25.56 -9.98
N PRO A 65 -3.65 24.88 -10.51
CA PRO A 65 -3.33 23.51 -10.11
C PRO A 65 -2.92 23.42 -8.64
N GLY A 66 -3.14 22.24 -8.04
CA GLY A 66 -2.77 21.87 -6.68
C GLY A 66 -3.91 21.97 -5.66
N LEU A 67 -3.55 21.94 -4.38
CA LEU A 67 -4.42 22.14 -3.22
C LEU A 67 -3.93 23.34 -2.42
N ASN A 68 -4.86 24.05 -1.75
CA ASN A 68 -4.48 24.98 -0.70
C ASN A 68 -4.21 24.19 0.56
N VAL A 69 -3.13 24.51 1.27
CA VAL A 69 -2.75 23.81 2.49
C VAL A 69 -2.59 24.82 3.61
N GLU A 70 -3.25 24.55 4.73
CA GLU A 70 -3.17 25.32 5.96
C GLU A 70 -2.37 24.51 6.99
N PHE A 71 -1.30 25.10 7.54
CA PHE A 71 -0.45 24.50 8.58
C PHE A 71 -0.69 25.21 9.91
N PHE A 72 -0.88 24.43 10.96
CA PHE A 72 -1.14 24.87 12.32
C PHE A 72 -0.04 24.32 13.24
N ASP A 73 0.41 25.15 14.19
CA ASP A 73 1.39 24.75 15.20
C ASP A 73 0.69 24.09 16.43
N ASN A 74 -0.44 23.41 16.20
CA ASN A 74 -1.29 22.70 17.17
C ASN A 74 -2.01 21.51 16.49
N GLU A 75 -2.66 20.65 17.26
CA GLU A 75 -3.38 19.46 16.76
C GLU A 75 -4.85 19.73 16.37
N ASP A 76 -5.44 20.85 16.79
CA ASP A 76 -6.89 21.09 16.72
C ASP A 76 -7.32 22.00 15.55
N LEU A 77 -6.39 22.36 14.66
CA LEU A 77 -6.61 23.23 13.50
C LEU A 77 -7.13 24.62 13.89
N SER A 78 -6.77 25.11 15.09
CA SER A 78 -7.24 26.40 15.61
C SER A 78 -6.23 27.53 15.38
N GLY A 79 -6.73 28.77 15.32
CA GLY A 79 -5.90 29.96 15.16
C GLY A 79 -5.65 30.35 13.70
N ILE A 80 -4.57 31.09 13.46
CA ILE A 80 -4.22 31.60 12.12
C ILE A 80 -3.18 30.64 11.50
N PRO A 81 -3.51 29.93 10.41
CA PRO A 81 -2.58 29.02 9.78
C PRO A 81 -1.53 29.73 8.93
N LYS A 82 -0.42 29.05 8.68
CA LYS A 82 0.49 29.33 7.56
C LYS A 82 -0.07 28.64 6.32
N THR A 83 -0.09 29.32 5.18
CA THR A 83 -0.69 28.77 3.95
C THR A 83 0.34 28.53 2.85
N GLN A 84 0.20 27.43 2.12
CA GLN A 84 0.96 27.17 0.90
C GLN A 84 0.12 26.44 -0.16
N VAL A 85 0.75 26.08 -1.28
CA VAL A 85 0.15 25.27 -2.33
C VAL A 85 0.95 23.99 -2.51
N ASP A 86 0.27 22.85 -2.37
CA ASP A 86 0.84 21.55 -2.67
C ASP A 86 0.30 21.04 -4.00
N GLN A 87 1.15 20.37 -4.79
CA GLN A 87 0.69 19.72 -6.03
C GLN A 87 0.03 18.37 -5.76
N HIS A 88 0.47 17.68 -4.72
CA HIS A 88 -0.04 16.37 -4.31
C HIS A 88 -0.27 16.39 -2.82
N LEU A 89 -1.25 15.61 -2.36
CA LEU A 89 -1.52 15.46 -0.94
C LEU A 89 -0.53 14.45 -0.36
N THR A 90 0.61 14.95 0.09
CA THR A 90 1.66 14.15 0.72
C THR A 90 2.42 14.99 1.73
N LEU A 91 2.73 14.39 2.87
CA LEU A 91 3.60 14.96 3.90
C LEU A 91 4.55 13.86 4.39
N GLY A 92 5.80 14.25 4.66
CA GLY A 92 6.81 13.33 5.20
C GLY A 92 7.17 12.19 4.24
N GLN A 93 7.81 11.16 4.80
CA GLN A 93 8.14 9.91 4.14
C GLN A 93 7.96 8.78 5.15
N SER A 94 7.66 7.57 4.67
CA SER A 94 7.62 6.39 5.55
C SER A 94 8.94 6.27 6.30
N PHE A 95 8.84 6.17 7.63
CA PHE A 95 9.99 6.01 8.50
C PHE A 95 10.40 4.54 8.57
N ASP A 96 11.62 4.21 8.16
CA ASP A 96 12.16 2.85 8.22
C ASP A 96 13.06 2.71 9.45
N ILE A 97 12.53 2.05 10.48
CA ILE A 97 13.23 1.88 11.77
C ILE A 97 14.51 1.05 11.62
N SER A 98 14.67 0.25 10.57
CA SER A 98 15.91 -0.53 10.35
C SER A 98 17.08 0.33 9.91
N THR A 99 16.83 1.56 9.45
CA THR A 99 17.88 2.52 9.08
C THR A 99 18.50 3.21 10.29
N ILE A 100 17.96 2.96 11.47
CA ILE A 100 18.35 3.56 12.73
C ILE A 100 19.52 2.76 13.33
N ASP A 101 20.66 3.41 13.53
CA ASP A 101 21.75 2.84 14.30
C ASP A 101 21.52 3.08 15.80
N PHE A 102 20.88 2.10 16.44
CA PHE A 102 20.59 2.13 17.88
C PHE A 102 21.84 2.14 18.78
N SER A 103 23.04 1.91 18.24
CA SER A 103 24.29 1.94 19.02
C SER A 103 24.79 3.37 19.31
N GLU A 104 24.39 4.36 18.53
CA GLU A 104 24.84 5.76 18.65
C GLU A 104 23.70 6.74 18.97
N ILE A 105 22.52 6.24 19.31
CA ILE A 105 21.31 7.06 19.44
C ILE A 105 21.10 7.65 20.81
N ASP A 106 20.93 8.97 20.82
CA ASP A 106 20.24 9.68 21.88
C ASP A 106 18.73 9.61 21.64
N PHE A 107 18.05 8.75 22.39
CA PHE A 107 16.59 8.57 22.31
C PHE A 107 15.81 9.87 22.55
N ALA A 108 16.39 10.85 23.28
CA ALA A 108 15.75 12.15 23.45
C ALA A 108 15.62 12.92 22.14
N ASN A 109 16.55 12.73 21.18
CA ASN A 109 16.49 13.38 19.87
C ASN A 109 15.49 12.74 18.90
N LEU A 110 15.04 11.51 19.18
CA LEU A 110 13.99 10.84 18.40
C LEU A 110 12.58 11.26 18.84
N LEU A 111 12.44 11.88 20.02
CA LEU A 111 11.18 12.40 20.58
C LEU A 111 11.02 13.91 20.34
N THR A 112 11.53 14.40 19.21
CA THR A 112 11.63 15.85 18.92
C THR A 112 10.48 16.40 18.10
N TYR A 113 9.57 15.55 17.61
CA TYR A 113 8.43 16.04 16.85
C TYR A 113 7.46 16.79 17.76
N THR A 114 7.08 17.99 17.34
CA THR A 114 6.11 18.83 18.03
C THR A 114 4.74 18.66 17.39
N SER A 115 3.70 18.99 18.16
CA SER A 115 2.33 19.05 17.66
C SER A 115 2.22 19.90 16.39
N SER A 116 1.57 19.36 15.36
CA SER A 116 1.18 20.10 14.16
C SER A 116 -0.11 19.54 13.59
N ALA A 117 -0.78 20.35 12.78
CA ALA A 117 -1.91 19.91 12.00
C ALA A 117 -1.90 20.58 10.63
N GLU A 118 -2.43 19.86 9.65
CA GLU A 118 -2.49 20.27 8.27
C GLU A 118 -3.90 20.08 7.72
N ARG A 119 -4.39 21.06 6.96
CA ARG A 119 -5.63 20.94 6.19
C ARG A 119 -5.36 21.21 4.72
N TRP A 120 -5.52 20.18 3.89
CA TRP A 120 -5.55 20.31 2.44
C TRP A 120 -6.99 20.55 1.98
N THR A 121 -7.20 21.57 1.15
CA THR A 121 -8.50 21.86 0.50
C THR A 121 -8.30 22.09 -0.99
N GLY A 122 -9.07 21.35 -1.80
CA GLY A 122 -9.04 21.50 -3.25
C GLY A 122 -10.20 20.77 -3.90
N TYR A 123 -10.07 20.53 -5.20
CA TYR A 123 -11.05 19.85 -6.02
C TYR A 123 -10.38 18.75 -6.84
N TYR A 124 -10.99 17.56 -6.83
CA TYR A 124 -10.72 16.52 -7.81
C TYR A 124 -11.75 16.65 -8.93
N VAL A 125 -11.31 16.61 -10.19
CA VAL A 125 -12.18 16.89 -11.34
C VAL A 125 -12.11 15.74 -12.35
N PRO A 126 -12.86 14.65 -12.11
CA PRO A 126 -12.95 13.54 -13.05
C PRO A 126 -13.51 13.99 -14.40
N LYS A 127 -12.91 13.50 -15.48
CA LYS A 127 -13.35 13.78 -16.86
C LYS A 127 -14.63 13.04 -17.24
N ALA A 128 -14.91 11.92 -16.58
CA ALA A 128 -16.07 11.08 -16.80
C ALA A 128 -16.64 10.61 -15.46
N SER A 129 -17.95 10.38 -15.40
CA SER A 129 -18.58 9.76 -14.23
C SER A 129 -18.17 8.30 -14.12
N GLY A 130 -17.98 7.80 -12.91
CA GLY A 130 -17.56 6.42 -12.68
C GLY A 130 -17.30 6.10 -11.20
N SER A 131 -16.80 4.89 -10.94
CA SER A 131 -16.29 4.49 -9.64
C SER A 131 -14.81 4.87 -9.52
N PHE A 132 -14.43 5.36 -8.35
CA PHE A 132 -13.07 5.77 -8.03
C PHE A 132 -12.68 5.23 -6.65
N ASP A 133 -11.54 4.55 -6.59
CA ASP A 133 -10.94 4.15 -5.33
C ASP A 133 -10.18 5.34 -4.76
N ILE A 134 -10.56 5.74 -3.56
CA ILE A 134 -9.91 6.78 -2.80
C ILE A 134 -9.18 6.11 -1.64
N PHE A 135 -7.90 6.42 -1.47
CA PHE A 135 -7.14 5.95 -0.33
C PHE A 135 -6.43 7.07 0.41
N VAL A 136 -6.30 6.92 1.73
CA VAL A 136 -5.40 7.72 2.56
C VAL A 136 -4.49 6.76 3.30
N GLN A 137 -3.18 6.90 3.11
CA GLN A 137 -2.18 6.15 3.85
C GLN A 137 -1.48 7.08 4.82
N GLN A 138 -1.51 6.76 6.12
CA GLN A 138 -0.82 7.49 7.17
C GLN A 138 0.00 6.53 8.02
N GLY A 139 1.18 6.98 8.45
CA GLY A 139 1.92 6.28 9.50
C GLY A 139 2.97 7.17 10.15
N GLY A 140 3.84 6.53 10.90
CA GLY A 140 4.72 7.20 11.85
C GLY A 140 4.39 6.75 13.27
N PHE A 141 5.34 6.91 14.17
CA PHE A 141 5.21 6.41 15.55
C PHE A 141 4.79 7.52 16.53
N SER A 142 4.44 8.69 16.00
CA SER A 142 3.84 9.78 16.76
C SER A 142 2.32 9.62 16.76
N PRO A 143 1.63 9.93 17.89
CA PRO A 143 0.18 10.00 17.91
C PRO A 143 -0.29 10.90 16.79
N SER A 144 -1.17 10.39 15.94
CA SER A 144 -1.61 11.13 14.76
C SER A 144 -2.98 10.63 14.32
N GLY A 145 -3.65 11.43 13.51
CA GLY A 145 -4.96 11.08 13.00
C GLY A 145 -5.32 11.91 11.77
N PHE A 146 -6.28 11.41 11.02
CA PHE A 146 -6.78 12.09 9.84
C PHE A 146 -8.29 11.98 9.69
N ARG A 147 -8.84 12.95 8.95
CA ARG A 147 -10.21 12.91 8.43
C ARG A 147 -10.19 13.31 6.98
N MET A 148 -11.04 12.67 6.18
CA MET A 148 -11.21 13.02 4.78
C MET A 148 -12.68 13.26 4.48
N TYR A 149 -12.94 14.31 3.71
CA TYR A 149 -14.27 14.69 3.25
C TYR A 149 -14.29 14.80 1.72
N VAL A 150 -15.40 14.34 1.14
CA VAL A 150 -15.74 14.56 -0.27
C VAL A 150 -17.11 15.21 -0.31
N GLU A 151 -17.24 16.36 -0.97
CA GLU A 151 -18.50 17.14 -1.02
C GLU A 151 -19.04 17.44 0.40
N ASP A 152 -18.15 17.83 1.32
CA ASP A 152 -18.45 18.10 2.74
C ASP A 152 -19.03 16.90 3.53
N LYS A 153 -19.04 15.69 2.94
CA LYS A 153 -19.40 14.44 3.61
C LYS A 153 -18.14 13.72 4.09
N LEU A 154 -18.14 13.34 5.36
CA LEU A 154 -17.07 12.56 5.97
C LEU A 154 -16.98 11.18 5.29
N LEU A 155 -15.82 10.89 4.70
CA LEU A 155 -15.50 9.62 4.05
C LEU A 155 -14.66 8.73 4.97
N PHE A 156 -13.60 9.29 5.56
CA PHE A 156 -12.74 8.59 6.52
C PHE A 156 -12.65 9.36 7.83
N ASP A 157 -12.76 8.65 8.94
CA ASP A 157 -12.57 9.18 10.28
C ASP A 157 -11.65 8.29 11.12
N SER A 158 -10.40 8.72 11.20
CA SER A 158 -9.38 8.15 12.08
C SER A 158 -8.74 9.27 12.90
N TRP A 159 -9.54 10.25 13.34
CA TRP A 159 -9.04 11.44 14.00
C TRP A 159 -8.37 11.15 15.35
N ASP A 160 -9.05 10.38 16.21
CA ASP A 160 -8.61 10.23 17.60
C ASP A 160 -7.45 9.23 17.75
N ASN A 161 -7.34 8.25 16.85
CA ASN A 161 -6.28 7.25 16.86
C ASN A 161 -6.03 6.75 15.44
N GLN A 162 -4.75 6.50 15.13
CA GLN A 162 -4.34 5.76 13.95
C GLN A 162 -4.74 4.28 14.11
N LYS A 163 -5.89 3.89 13.55
CA LYS A 163 -6.43 2.51 13.68
C LYS A 163 -5.77 1.52 12.73
N PHE A 164 -5.41 1.99 11.54
CA PHE A 164 -4.82 1.20 10.48
C PHE A 164 -3.97 2.12 9.59
N ILE A 165 -3.01 1.56 8.86
CA ILE A 165 -2.12 2.37 8.00
C ILE A 165 -2.81 2.92 6.74
N LEU A 166 -3.85 2.24 6.24
CA LEU A 166 -4.46 2.54 4.95
C LEU A 166 -5.99 2.53 5.05
N ALA A 167 -6.61 3.69 4.87
CA ALA A 167 -8.03 3.81 4.56
C ALA A 167 -8.23 3.68 3.06
N GLU A 168 -9.27 2.95 2.66
CA GLU A 168 -9.71 2.86 1.27
C GLU A 168 -11.24 2.82 1.20
N ALA A 169 -11.81 3.43 0.16
CA ALA A 169 -13.20 3.30 -0.21
C ALA A 169 -13.40 3.58 -1.69
N SER A 170 -14.26 2.79 -2.34
CA SER A 170 -14.75 3.09 -3.68
C SER A 170 -15.94 4.03 -3.61
N VAL A 171 -15.87 5.15 -4.33
CA VAL A 171 -16.93 6.16 -4.40
C VAL A 171 -17.37 6.42 -5.84
N SER A 172 -18.67 6.63 -6.04
CA SER A 172 -19.19 7.07 -7.35
C SER A 172 -19.12 8.58 -7.47
N LEU A 173 -18.32 9.08 -8.42
CA LEU A 173 -18.21 10.50 -8.73
C LEU A 173 -18.79 10.80 -10.11
N ASN A 174 -19.50 11.91 -10.24
CA ASN A 174 -19.92 12.42 -11.54
C ASN A 174 -18.77 13.17 -12.23
N ALA A 175 -18.80 13.30 -13.56
CA ALA A 175 -17.91 14.23 -14.24
C ALA A 175 -18.09 15.67 -13.71
N GLY A 176 -16.98 16.41 -13.59
CA GLY A 176 -16.97 17.76 -13.01
C GLY A 176 -16.34 17.81 -11.62
N PRO A 177 -16.29 19.00 -10.98
CA PRO A 177 -15.51 19.20 -9.77
C PRO A 177 -16.17 18.57 -8.54
N HIS A 178 -15.36 17.90 -7.73
CA HIS A 178 -15.70 17.44 -6.39
C HIS A 178 -14.74 18.03 -5.37
N LYS A 179 -15.26 18.73 -4.38
CA LYS A 179 -14.47 19.29 -3.28
C LYS A 179 -13.91 18.16 -2.43
N VAL A 180 -12.62 18.25 -2.16
CA VAL A 180 -11.88 17.33 -1.30
C VAL A 180 -11.23 18.13 -0.18
N VAL A 181 -11.43 17.66 1.05
CA VAL A 181 -10.75 18.18 2.23
C VAL A 181 -10.11 17.02 2.97
N VAL A 182 -8.83 17.13 3.29
CA VAL A 182 -8.15 16.20 4.21
C VAL A 182 -7.55 17.00 5.34
N GLU A 183 -7.83 16.57 6.55
CA GLU A 183 -7.27 17.09 7.77
C GLU A 183 -6.36 16.01 8.37
N HIS A 184 -5.20 16.41 8.84
CA HIS A 184 -4.23 15.56 9.52
C HIS A 184 -3.74 16.29 10.76
N HIS A 185 -3.41 15.56 11.81
CA HIS A 185 -2.66 16.08 12.94
C HIS A 185 -1.66 15.06 13.43
N THR A 186 -0.60 15.54 14.04
CA THR A 186 0.36 14.75 14.80
C THR A 186 0.63 15.45 16.12
N GLY A 187 0.77 14.66 17.18
CA GLY A 187 1.27 15.10 18.47
C GLY A 187 2.74 14.74 18.68
N PRO A 188 3.28 15.02 19.88
CA PRO A 188 4.65 14.71 20.20
C PRO A 188 4.90 13.20 20.26
N GLY A 189 5.96 12.73 19.60
CA GLY A 189 6.26 11.30 19.53
C GLY A 189 7.52 10.97 18.76
N PHE A 190 7.60 9.71 18.33
CA PHE A 190 8.79 9.15 17.72
C PHE A 190 8.80 9.34 16.21
N GLY A 191 9.75 10.16 15.74
CA GLY A 191 9.98 10.41 14.32
C GLY A 191 8.85 11.20 13.62
N PRO A 192 9.08 11.56 12.35
CA PRO A 192 8.12 12.31 11.55
C PRO A 192 6.90 11.46 11.19
N PRO A 193 5.68 12.04 11.16
CA PRO A 193 4.57 11.38 10.52
C PRO A 193 4.77 11.37 9.01
N PHE A 194 4.02 10.51 8.33
CA PHE A 194 3.77 10.66 6.92
C PHE A 194 2.29 10.46 6.63
N ILE A 195 1.81 11.17 5.63
CA ILE A 195 0.48 10.94 5.06
C ILE A 195 0.57 11.11 3.55
N ARG A 196 -0.20 10.31 2.81
CA ARG A 196 -0.43 10.50 1.38
C ARG A 196 -1.84 10.11 1.01
N MET A 197 -2.37 10.68 -0.07
CA MET A 197 -3.69 10.36 -0.58
C MET A 197 -3.67 10.26 -2.09
N GLY A 198 -4.43 9.33 -2.64
CA GLY A 198 -4.65 9.25 -4.08
C GLY A 198 -6.07 8.85 -4.43
N ILE A 199 -6.43 9.13 -5.68
CA ILE A 199 -7.71 8.77 -6.28
C ILE A 199 -7.42 8.05 -7.59
N VAL A 200 -7.86 6.80 -7.68
CA VAL A 200 -7.64 5.93 -8.85
C VAL A 200 -8.99 5.58 -9.45
N PRO A 201 -9.24 5.84 -10.74
CA PRO A 201 -10.45 5.36 -11.39
C PRO A 201 -10.45 3.83 -11.39
N GLU A 202 -11.62 3.21 -11.31
CA GLU A 202 -11.78 1.75 -11.46
C GLU A 202 -11.07 1.26 -12.73
N GLY A 203 -10.30 0.16 -12.62
CA GLY A 203 -9.45 -0.34 -13.71
C GLY A 203 -8.11 0.39 -13.85
N GLY A 204 -7.83 1.40 -13.01
CA GLY A 204 -6.65 2.24 -13.08
C GLY A 204 -5.45 1.72 -12.28
N TRP A 205 -5.62 0.66 -11.50
CA TRP A 205 -4.55 0.09 -10.67
C TRP A 205 -3.59 -0.80 -11.46
N VAL A 206 -4.14 -1.61 -12.38
CA VAL A 206 -3.39 -2.66 -13.07
C VAL A 206 -2.78 -2.13 -14.37
N ASP A 207 -1.50 -2.42 -14.59
CA ASP A 207 -0.86 -2.17 -15.88
C ASP A 207 -1.44 -3.11 -16.94
N PRO A 208 -2.04 -2.61 -18.05
CA PRO A 208 -2.61 -3.47 -19.09
C PRO A 208 -1.62 -4.47 -19.69
N ALA A 209 -0.31 -4.16 -19.66
CA ALA A 209 0.73 -5.07 -20.12
C ALA A 209 0.79 -6.37 -19.31
N ALA A 210 0.28 -6.40 -18.06
CA ALA A 210 0.25 -7.60 -17.23
C ALA A 210 -0.58 -8.72 -17.88
N GLN A 211 -1.76 -8.39 -18.42
CA GLN A 211 -2.62 -9.36 -19.11
C GLN A 211 -1.98 -9.85 -20.42
N GLU A 212 -1.41 -8.93 -21.21
CA GLU A 212 -0.77 -9.27 -22.48
C GLU A 212 0.44 -10.20 -22.32
N VAL A 213 1.22 -10.02 -21.26
CA VAL A 213 2.37 -10.87 -20.96
C VAL A 213 1.90 -12.22 -20.42
N ALA A 214 0.90 -12.24 -19.54
CA ALA A 214 0.35 -13.47 -18.97
C ALA A 214 -0.21 -14.42 -20.03
N ALA A 215 -0.93 -13.90 -21.02
CA ALA A 215 -1.49 -14.68 -22.12
C ALA A 215 -0.43 -15.34 -23.03
N LYS A 216 0.82 -14.84 -23.01
CA LYS A 216 1.93 -15.34 -23.83
C LYS A 216 2.88 -16.26 -23.08
N ALA A 217 2.76 -16.35 -21.76
CA ALA A 217 3.63 -17.16 -20.91
C ALA A 217 3.16 -18.62 -20.85
N ASP A 218 4.07 -19.56 -20.60
CA ASP A 218 3.71 -20.95 -20.33
C ASP A 218 3.10 -21.14 -18.93
N ALA A 219 3.54 -20.30 -17.98
CA ALA A 219 3.03 -20.23 -16.61
C ALA A 219 3.21 -18.80 -16.06
N VAL A 220 2.38 -18.43 -15.08
CA VAL A 220 2.40 -17.09 -14.48
C VAL A 220 2.53 -17.23 -12.97
N VAL A 221 3.46 -16.48 -12.38
CA VAL A 221 3.61 -16.37 -10.92
C VAL A 221 3.20 -14.96 -10.52
N ILE A 222 2.05 -14.84 -9.85
CA ILE A 222 1.47 -13.57 -9.39
C ILE A 222 1.86 -13.39 -7.94
N THR A 223 2.82 -12.50 -7.66
CA THR A 223 3.28 -12.24 -6.28
C THR A 223 2.52 -11.06 -5.69
N VAL A 224 1.76 -11.31 -4.62
CA VAL A 224 0.89 -10.36 -3.93
C VAL A 224 1.13 -10.40 -2.42
N GLY A 225 0.47 -9.51 -1.69
CA GLY A 225 0.51 -9.41 -0.24
C GLY A 225 0.95 -8.04 0.23
N PHE A 226 1.53 -8.03 1.42
CA PHE A 226 1.90 -6.84 2.17
C PHE A 226 3.41 -6.59 2.09
N ASN A 227 3.86 -5.55 2.78
CA ASN A 227 5.26 -5.15 2.83
C ASN A 227 5.60 -4.53 4.21
N PRO A 228 6.88 -4.25 4.50
CA PRO A 228 7.31 -3.69 5.78
C PRO A 228 6.68 -2.35 6.16
N GLN A 229 6.03 -1.63 5.24
CA GLN A 229 5.27 -0.43 5.59
C GLN A 229 3.87 -0.82 6.06
N SER A 230 3.20 -1.73 5.35
CA SER A 230 1.81 -2.10 5.65
C SER A 230 1.67 -3.08 6.82
N GLU A 231 2.62 -3.99 7.03
CA GLU A 231 2.67 -4.86 8.20
C GLU A 231 3.93 -4.56 9.02
N THR A 232 3.76 -3.82 10.11
CA THR A 232 4.87 -3.34 10.94
C THR A 232 4.40 -3.07 12.36
N GLU A 233 5.35 -3.02 13.28
CA GLU A 233 5.13 -2.47 14.61
C GLU A 233 4.53 -1.06 14.55
N GLY A 234 3.54 -0.80 15.40
CA GLY A 234 2.94 0.52 15.62
C GLY A 234 1.52 0.68 15.08
N TRP A 235 1.10 -0.12 14.10
CA TRP A 235 -0.25 -0.06 13.54
C TRP A 235 -0.65 -1.37 12.88
N ASP A 236 -1.96 -1.60 12.81
CA ASP A 236 -2.52 -2.76 12.15
C ASP A 236 -2.74 -2.52 10.65
N ARG A 237 -2.92 -3.63 9.91
CA ARG A 237 -3.33 -3.63 8.51
C ARG A 237 -4.80 -4.01 8.36
N THR A 238 -5.34 -3.78 7.18
CA THR A 238 -6.64 -4.33 6.76
C THR A 238 -6.56 -5.84 6.51
N PHE A 239 -7.71 -6.52 6.53
CA PHE A 239 -7.82 -7.94 6.16
C PHE A 239 -7.69 -8.16 4.65
N ASP A 240 -8.21 -7.22 3.85
CA ASP A 240 -8.10 -7.23 2.39
C ASP A 240 -6.66 -7.05 1.91
N LEU A 241 -6.35 -7.66 0.76
CA LEU A 241 -5.11 -7.36 0.03
C LEU A 241 -5.03 -5.86 -0.30
N PRO A 242 -3.80 -5.28 -0.34
CA PRO A 242 -3.66 -3.87 -0.67
C PRO A 242 -4.27 -3.49 -2.04
N PRO A 243 -4.62 -2.21 -2.24
CA PRO A 243 -5.33 -1.73 -3.42
C PRO A 243 -4.74 -2.24 -4.73
N GLY A 244 -5.61 -2.63 -5.65
CA GLY A 244 -5.25 -3.12 -6.98
C GLY A 244 -4.74 -4.57 -7.06
N GLN A 245 -4.40 -5.22 -5.95
CA GLN A 245 -3.87 -6.59 -6.02
C GLN A 245 -4.96 -7.64 -6.29
N ASN A 246 -6.15 -7.48 -5.73
CA ASN A 246 -7.32 -8.29 -6.09
C ASN A 246 -7.67 -8.12 -7.58
N GLU A 247 -7.62 -6.88 -8.09
CA GLU A 247 -7.84 -6.56 -9.50
C GLU A 247 -6.77 -7.20 -10.40
N LEU A 248 -5.50 -7.19 -9.98
CA LEU A 248 -4.42 -7.87 -10.69
C LEU A 248 -4.70 -9.37 -10.82
N ILE A 249 -5.04 -10.05 -9.73
CA ILE A 249 -5.33 -11.50 -9.77
C ILE A 249 -6.54 -11.76 -10.66
N ALA A 250 -7.61 -10.98 -10.51
CA ALA A 250 -8.84 -11.14 -11.27
C ALA A 250 -8.66 -10.90 -12.78
N SER A 251 -7.77 -10.00 -13.18
CA SER A 251 -7.48 -9.67 -14.58
C SER A 251 -6.43 -10.58 -15.21
N VAL A 252 -5.43 -11.05 -14.45
CA VAL A 252 -4.30 -11.83 -14.96
C VAL A 252 -4.55 -13.33 -14.93
N ALA A 253 -5.12 -13.87 -13.84
CA ALA A 253 -5.29 -15.32 -13.70
C ALA A 253 -6.13 -15.96 -14.83
N PRO A 254 -7.20 -15.32 -15.36
CA PRO A 254 -7.96 -15.88 -16.47
C PRO A 254 -7.18 -15.98 -17.79
N GLU A 255 -6.17 -15.14 -17.99
CA GLU A 255 -5.34 -15.13 -19.20
C GLU A 255 -4.43 -16.36 -19.29
N ASN A 256 -4.16 -17.02 -18.16
CA ASN A 256 -3.30 -18.20 -18.11
C ASN A 256 -3.76 -19.22 -17.08
N LYS A 257 -4.16 -20.41 -17.55
CA LYS A 257 -4.62 -21.52 -16.69
C LYS A 257 -3.55 -22.08 -15.76
N ASN A 258 -2.27 -21.75 -15.99
CA ASN A 258 -1.13 -22.14 -15.16
C ASN A 258 -0.68 -20.97 -14.27
N SER A 259 -1.63 -20.20 -13.74
CA SER A 259 -1.36 -19.08 -12.84
C SER A 259 -1.22 -19.54 -11.39
N ILE A 260 -0.15 -19.12 -10.72
CA ILE A 260 0.12 -19.44 -9.31
C ILE A 260 0.15 -18.13 -8.54
N VAL A 261 -0.67 -18.01 -7.50
CA VAL A 261 -0.63 -16.84 -6.61
C VAL A 261 0.32 -17.12 -5.46
N VAL A 262 1.28 -16.23 -5.24
CA VAL A 262 2.21 -16.29 -4.11
C VAL A 262 1.90 -15.12 -3.18
N ILE A 263 1.46 -15.44 -1.97
CA ILE A 263 1.06 -14.45 -0.96
C ILE A 263 2.23 -14.23 -0.02
N ASN A 264 2.54 -12.96 0.22
CA ASN A 264 3.56 -12.55 1.18
C ASN A 264 2.88 -11.75 2.29
N SER A 265 2.60 -12.40 3.41
CA SER A 265 1.82 -11.80 4.50
C SER A 265 2.25 -12.33 5.87
N GLY A 266 2.07 -11.53 6.92
CA GLY A 266 2.27 -11.95 8.30
C GLY A 266 1.10 -12.76 8.87
N GLY A 267 -0.04 -12.83 8.17
CA GLY A 267 -1.27 -13.48 8.62
C GLY A 267 -2.31 -13.60 7.51
N GLY A 268 -3.52 -14.07 7.83
CA GLY A 268 -4.56 -14.32 6.82
C GLY A 268 -4.95 -13.10 5.99
N VAL A 269 -5.38 -13.35 4.75
CA VAL A 269 -5.85 -12.33 3.79
C VAL A 269 -7.18 -12.77 3.18
N ASP A 270 -8.05 -11.83 2.84
CA ASP A 270 -9.28 -12.18 2.11
C ASP A 270 -8.93 -12.70 0.71
N MET A 271 -9.09 -14.01 0.51
CA MET A 271 -8.93 -14.67 -0.79
C MET A 271 -10.26 -14.93 -1.50
N THR A 272 -11.40 -14.67 -0.85
CA THR A 272 -12.73 -15.00 -1.39
C THR A 272 -13.02 -14.44 -2.78
N PRO A 273 -12.50 -13.26 -3.21
CA PRO A 273 -12.75 -12.76 -4.55
C PRO A 273 -12.15 -13.62 -5.68
N TRP A 274 -11.10 -14.40 -5.41
CA TRP A 274 -10.30 -15.04 -6.46
C TRP A 274 -9.81 -16.46 -6.18
N ILE A 275 -9.89 -16.98 -4.94
CA ILE A 275 -9.34 -18.30 -4.57
C ILE A 275 -9.88 -19.44 -5.43
N GLY A 276 -11.17 -19.38 -5.82
CA GLY A 276 -11.80 -20.39 -6.68
C GLY A 276 -11.46 -20.27 -8.17
N ARG A 277 -10.65 -19.28 -8.56
CA ARG A 277 -10.30 -18.97 -9.96
C ARG A 277 -8.82 -19.22 -10.28
N VAL A 278 -8.02 -19.59 -9.29
CA VAL A 278 -6.59 -19.86 -9.44
C VAL A 278 -6.31 -21.35 -9.14
N PRO A 279 -5.48 -22.04 -9.94
CA PRO A 279 -5.20 -23.46 -9.74
C PRO A 279 -4.29 -23.74 -8.53
N ALA A 280 -3.49 -22.77 -8.09
CA ALA A 280 -2.55 -22.94 -7.00
C ALA A 280 -2.29 -21.62 -6.25
N VAL A 281 -2.08 -21.76 -4.95
CA VAL A 281 -1.70 -20.68 -4.04
C VAL A 281 -0.55 -21.14 -3.15
N ILE A 282 0.45 -20.29 -2.95
CA ILE A 282 1.56 -20.48 -2.03
C ILE A 282 1.52 -19.35 -1.00
N GLU A 283 1.33 -19.68 0.28
CA GLU A 283 1.63 -18.75 1.38
C GLU A 283 3.14 -18.77 1.64
N ALA A 284 3.82 -17.69 1.24
CA ALA A 284 5.26 -17.55 1.40
C ALA A 284 5.64 -16.86 2.71
N TRP A 285 4.69 -16.22 3.40
CA TRP A 285 4.94 -15.36 4.56
C TRP A 285 5.90 -14.20 4.21
N TYR A 286 6.81 -13.89 5.12
CA TYR A 286 8.03 -13.15 4.84
C TYR A 286 9.23 -14.11 4.80
N PRO A 287 9.60 -14.65 3.63
CA PRO A 287 10.51 -15.80 3.53
C PRO A 287 12.00 -15.49 3.76
N GLY A 288 12.36 -14.31 4.26
CA GLY A 288 13.74 -13.95 4.58
C GLY A 288 14.63 -13.75 3.35
N GLN A 289 15.95 -13.88 3.55
CA GLN A 289 16.95 -13.53 2.52
C GLN A 289 16.96 -14.46 1.30
N GLU A 290 16.65 -15.74 1.46
CA GLU A 290 16.65 -16.75 0.38
C GLU A 290 15.24 -17.04 -0.16
N GLY A 291 14.26 -16.19 0.13
CA GLY A 291 12.86 -16.48 -0.18
C GLY A 291 12.58 -16.74 -1.67
N GLY A 292 13.24 -16.00 -2.58
CA GLY A 292 13.13 -16.26 -4.01
C GLY A 292 13.72 -17.61 -4.42
N THR A 293 14.85 -18.01 -3.83
CA THR A 293 15.48 -19.33 -4.06
C THR A 293 14.54 -20.45 -3.60
N ALA A 294 14.04 -20.34 -2.37
CA ALA A 294 13.11 -21.32 -1.79
C ALA A 294 11.81 -21.44 -2.60
N LEU A 295 11.27 -20.32 -3.09
CA LEU A 295 10.10 -20.32 -3.96
C LEU A 295 10.37 -21.10 -5.26
N ALA A 296 11.52 -20.89 -5.89
CA ALA A 296 11.87 -21.61 -7.11
C ALA A 296 12.01 -23.12 -6.86
N GLU A 297 12.75 -23.54 -5.82
CA GLU A 297 12.91 -24.95 -5.46
C GLU A 297 11.57 -25.65 -5.18
N ILE A 298 10.61 -24.93 -4.57
CA ILE A 298 9.24 -25.43 -4.35
C ILE A 298 8.48 -25.57 -5.68
N LEU A 299 8.50 -24.54 -6.53
CA LEU A 299 7.75 -24.54 -7.78
C LEU A 299 8.22 -25.61 -8.76
N PHE A 300 9.52 -25.95 -8.73
CA PHE A 300 10.10 -26.98 -9.58
C PHE A 300 10.23 -28.35 -8.91
N GLY A 301 9.85 -28.46 -7.64
CA GLY A 301 9.73 -29.74 -6.94
C GLY A 301 11.04 -30.32 -6.40
N ASP A 302 12.11 -29.54 -6.34
CA ASP A 302 13.32 -29.90 -5.62
C ASP A 302 13.05 -29.99 -4.10
N VAL A 303 12.10 -29.18 -3.64
CA VAL A 303 11.54 -29.25 -2.28
C VAL A 303 10.03 -29.44 -2.37
N ASN A 304 9.52 -30.47 -1.69
CA ASN A 304 8.08 -30.69 -1.54
C ASN A 304 7.53 -29.78 -0.42
N PRO A 305 6.49 -28.95 -0.67
CA PRO A 305 5.84 -28.15 0.38
C PRO A 305 5.45 -29.00 1.59
N SER A 306 5.96 -28.62 2.76
CA SER A 306 5.74 -29.35 4.02
C SER A 306 5.33 -28.46 5.20
N GLY A 307 5.11 -27.17 4.94
CA GLY A 307 4.57 -26.25 5.93
C GLY A 307 3.09 -26.53 6.23
N HIS A 308 2.69 -26.25 7.47
CA HIS A 308 1.29 -26.20 7.89
C HIS A 308 0.98 -24.81 8.43
N LEU A 309 -0.25 -24.33 8.26
CA LEU A 309 -0.66 -23.03 8.79
C LEU A 309 -0.51 -23.01 10.31
N ALA A 310 0.18 -21.98 10.82
CA ALA A 310 0.32 -21.73 12.25
C ALA A 310 -0.85 -20.92 12.84
N ALA A 311 -1.74 -20.42 11.99
CA ALA A 311 -2.93 -19.65 12.34
C ALA A 311 -4.13 -20.09 11.50
N THR A 312 -5.34 -19.79 11.97
CA THR A 312 -6.55 -19.93 11.14
C THR A 312 -6.61 -18.77 10.17
N PHE A 313 -6.91 -19.03 8.90
CA PHE A 313 -7.21 -17.98 7.92
C PHE A 313 -8.72 -17.96 7.72
N GLU A 314 -9.33 -16.86 8.12
CA GLU A 314 -10.76 -16.64 8.06
C GLU A 314 -11.23 -16.53 6.61
N LYS A 315 -12.51 -16.85 6.38
CA LYS A 315 -13.10 -16.66 5.06
C LYS A 315 -13.56 -15.21 4.90
N HIS A 316 -14.16 -14.64 5.93
CA HIS A 316 -14.57 -13.25 5.99
C HIS A 316 -14.05 -12.61 7.28
N TRP A 317 -13.92 -11.29 7.30
CA TRP A 317 -13.49 -10.54 8.49
C TRP A 317 -14.34 -10.90 9.71
N GLU A 318 -15.66 -11.01 9.53
CA GLU A 318 -16.62 -11.27 10.60
C GLU A 318 -16.52 -12.68 11.20
N ASP A 319 -15.80 -13.60 10.56
CA ASP A 319 -15.53 -14.92 11.10
C ASP A 319 -14.40 -14.89 12.16
N ASN A 320 -13.65 -13.80 12.23
CA ASN A 320 -12.61 -13.61 13.24
C ASN A 320 -13.24 -13.33 14.62
N PRO A 321 -12.78 -13.96 15.71
CA PRO A 321 -13.36 -13.78 17.05
C PRO A 321 -13.20 -12.37 17.64
N THR A 322 -12.43 -11.50 16.99
CA THR A 322 -12.15 -10.11 17.40
C THR A 322 -12.60 -9.07 16.37
N ALA A 323 -13.50 -9.46 15.45
CA ALA A 323 -14.05 -8.61 14.41
C ALA A 323 -14.92 -7.44 14.89
#